data_AF-A0A924CF06-F1
#
_entry.id   AF-A0A924CF06-F1
#
_cell.length_a   1.000
_cell.length_b   1.000
_cell.length_c   1.000
_cell.angle_alpha   90.00
_cell.angle_beta   90.00
_cell.angle_gamma   90.00
#
_symmetry.space_group_name_H-M   'P 1'
#
loop_
_entity.id
_entity.type
_entity.pdbx_description
1 polymer ?
#
loop_
_entity_poly.entity_id
_entity_poly.type
_entity_poly.pdbx_seq_one_letter_code
_entity_poly.pdbx_strand_id
1 'polypeptide(L)'
;MVDILNNAITIPYKDLPNFPEARVEFYKGNIIYGNIGHTNILLMQGGFHYYEGYCMQQITFPVRVMEALDVNYLLLGNAAGGMNAACKKGALFENMIRQLV
;
A
#
# COMPACT_ATOMS: atom_id res chain seq x y z
N MET A 1 -2.05 -5.87 9.97
CA MET A 1 -3.17 -5.47 9.07
C MET A 1 -3.57 -6.58 8.12
N VAL A 2 -2.64 -7.40 7.62
CA VAL A 2 -3.03 -8.58 6.82
C VAL A 2 -3.86 -9.57 7.67
N ASP A 3 -3.47 -9.80 8.92
CA ASP A 3 -4.07 -10.81 9.80
C ASP A 3 -5.52 -10.50 10.22
N ILE A 4 -6.02 -9.29 9.94
CA ILE A 4 -7.39 -8.89 10.28
C ILE A 4 -8.35 -8.98 9.09
N LEU A 5 -7.86 -9.31 7.89
CA LEU A 5 -8.71 -9.51 6.71
C LEU A 5 -9.37 -10.89 6.77
N ASN A 6 -10.69 -10.94 6.56
CA ASN A 6 -11.38 -12.20 6.31
C ASN A 6 -11.40 -12.51 4.80
N ASN A 7 -11.53 -13.79 4.46
CA ASN A 7 -11.58 -14.29 3.07
C ASN A 7 -10.41 -13.81 2.21
N ALA A 8 -9.22 -13.75 2.80
CA ALA A 8 -8.06 -13.16 2.17
C ALA A 8 -7.54 -14.02 0.99
N ILE A 9 -7.39 -13.40 -0.18
CA ILE A 9 -6.73 -13.95 -1.35
C ILE A 9 -5.44 -13.17 -1.56
N THR A 10 -4.31 -13.86 -1.51
CA THR A 10 -2.97 -13.25 -1.65
C THR A 10 -2.41 -13.57 -3.02
N ILE A 11 -1.98 -12.54 -3.75
CA ILE A 11 -1.37 -12.65 -5.08
C ILE A 11 0.00 -11.97 -5.04
N PRO A 12 1.10 -12.70 -5.28
CA PRO A 12 2.44 -12.11 -5.38
C PRO A 12 2.54 -11.11 -6.53
N TYR A 13 3.27 -10.00 -6.35
CA TYR A 13 3.48 -8.98 -7.39
C TYR A 13 4.10 -9.56 -8.66
N LYS A 14 5.01 -10.52 -8.54
CA LYS A 14 5.65 -11.20 -9.67
C LYS A 14 4.67 -11.95 -10.59
N ASP A 15 3.50 -12.32 -10.07
CA ASP A 15 2.48 -13.04 -10.82
C ASP A 15 1.47 -12.06 -11.46
N LEU A 16 1.61 -10.75 -11.20
CA LEU A 16 0.77 -9.68 -11.74
C LEU A 16 1.46 -8.98 -12.92
N PRO A 17 0.80 -8.85 -14.08
CA PRO A 17 1.36 -8.15 -15.22
C PRO A 17 1.73 -6.70 -14.90
N ASN A 18 2.94 -6.29 -15.32
CA ASN A 18 3.46 -4.93 -15.19
C ASN A 18 3.71 -4.44 -13.76
N PHE A 19 3.52 -5.27 -12.73
CA PHE A 19 3.89 -4.91 -11.36
C PHE A 19 5.42 -4.90 -11.21
N PRO A 20 5.99 -3.89 -10.55
CA PRO A 20 7.40 -3.90 -10.18
C PRO A 20 7.70 -5.02 -9.16
N GLU A 21 8.95 -5.47 -9.13
CA GLU A 21 9.42 -6.38 -8.09
C GLU A 21 9.71 -5.61 -6.79
N ALA A 22 9.26 -6.10 -5.65
CA ALA A 22 9.64 -5.51 -4.36
C ALA A 22 11.11 -5.86 -4.06
N ARG A 23 11.97 -4.85 -3.83
CA ARG A 23 13.42 -5.06 -3.60
C ARG A 23 13.88 -4.76 -2.18
N VAL A 24 13.08 -4.06 -1.39
CA VAL A 24 13.38 -3.87 0.04
C VAL A 24 13.15 -5.17 0.81
N GLU A 25 14.14 -5.58 1.61
CA GLU A 25 14.22 -6.84 2.35
C GLU A 25 12.99 -7.16 3.23
N PHE A 26 12.28 -6.12 3.69
CA PHE A 26 11.10 -6.28 4.57
C PHE A 26 9.76 -6.33 3.84
N TYR A 27 9.73 -6.16 2.50
CA TYR A 27 8.48 -6.23 1.73
C TYR A 27 8.25 -7.63 1.19
N LYS A 28 7.13 -8.22 1.61
CA LYS A 28 6.70 -9.53 1.09
C LYS A 28 6.24 -9.48 -0.36
N GLY A 29 5.81 -8.31 -0.85
CA GLY A 29 5.52 -8.07 -2.26
C GLY A 29 4.24 -8.76 -2.75
N ASN A 30 3.11 -8.49 -2.07
CA ASN A 30 1.81 -9.10 -2.42
C ASN A 30 0.69 -8.06 -2.52
N ILE A 31 -0.24 -8.27 -3.44
CA ILE A 31 -1.58 -7.69 -3.38
C ILE A 31 -2.49 -8.69 -2.65
N ILE A 32 -3.30 -8.19 -1.74
CA ILE A 32 -4.20 -9.01 -0.92
C ILE A 32 -5.61 -8.43 -1.03
N TYR A 33 -6.52 -9.23 -1.56
CA TYR A 33 -7.95 -8.92 -1.52
C TYR A 33 -8.58 -9.60 -0.31
N GLY A 34 -9.48 -8.94 0.39
CA GLY A 34 -10.25 -9.51 1.49
C GLY A 34 -11.31 -8.53 1.98
N ASN A 35 -11.87 -8.78 3.17
CA ASN A 35 -12.83 -7.86 3.77
C ASN A 35 -12.68 -7.71 5.30
N ILE A 36 -13.11 -6.55 5.80
CA ILE A 36 -13.32 -6.29 7.22
C ILE A 36 -14.78 -5.91 7.39
N GLY A 37 -15.55 -6.75 8.09
CA GLY A 37 -17.01 -6.64 8.12
C GLY A 37 -17.57 -6.71 6.70
N HIS A 38 -18.32 -5.67 6.30
CA HIS A 38 -18.91 -5.56 4.96
C HIS A 38 -18.06 -4.76 3.96
N THR A 39 -16.87 -4.30 4.37
CA THR A 39 -16.00 -3.47 3.53
C THR A 39 -14.97 -4.34 2.83
N ASN A 40 -15.02 -4.36 1.50
CA ASN A 40 -13.98 -4.98 0.68
C ASN A 40 -12.72 -4.12 0.69
N ILE A 41 -11.56 -4.76 0.80
CA ILE A 41 -10.26 -4.12 0.91
C ILE A 41 -9.31 -4.78 -0.08
N LEU A 42 -8.59 -3.92 -0.82
CA LEU A 42 -7.40 -4.30 -1.57
C LEU A 42 -6.19 -3.71 -0.85
N LEU A 43 -5.29 -4.58 -0.39
CA LEU A 43 -4.14 -4.21 0.43
C LEU A 43 -2.84 -4.53 -0.31
N MET A 44 -1.94 -3.55 -0.36
CA MET A 44 -0.57 -3.75 -0.83
C MET A 44 0.35 -4.08 0.35
N GLN A 45 0.92 -5.28 0.36
CA GLN A 45 1.88 -5.71 1.36
C GLN A 45 3.30 -5.37 0.92
N GLY A 46 3.64 -4.10 1.07
CA GLY A 46 4.89 -3.49 0.62
C GLY A 46 4.69 -2.59 -0.58
N GLY A 47 5.42 -1.49 -0.63
CA GLY A 47 5.35 -0.49 -1.69
C GLY A 47 6.58 -0.50 -2.59
N PHE A 48 6.63 0.47 -3.49
CA PHE A 48 7.78 0.72 -4.36
C PHE A 48 8.29 2.12 -4.10
N HIS A 49 9.61 2.28 -4.05
CA HIS A 49 10.25 3.53 -3.73
C HIS A 49 11.07 4.04 -4.90
N TYR A 50 11.12 5.36 -5.00
CA TYR A 50 11.91 6.03 -6.02
C TYR A 50 13.40 5.70 -5.93
N TYR A 51 13.94 5.56 -4.72
CA TYR A 51 15.34 5.20 -4.50
C TYR A 51 15.68 3.75 -4.92
N GLU A 52 14.70 2.89 -5.20
CA GLU A 52 14.93 1.54 -5.75
C GLU A 52 15.18 1.56 -7.28
N GLY A 53 15.10 2.75 -7.91
CA GLY A 53 15.33 2.96 -9.35
C GLY A 53 14.06 2.95 -10.20
N TYR A 54 12.87 2.91 -9.58
CA TYR A 54 11.59 2.93 -10.29
C TYR A 54 11.17 4.35 -10.66
N CYS A 55 10.57 4.51 -11.85
CA CYS A 55 9.95 5.78 -12.23
C CYS A 55 8.63 6.01 -11.47
N MET A 56 8.16 7.25 -11.44
CA MET A 56 6.91 7.60 -10.75
C MET A 56 5.70 6.85 -11.32
N GLN A 57 5.71 6.54 -12.62
CA GLN A 57 4.68 5.75 -13.28
C GLN A 57 4.65 4.31 -12.76
N GLN A 58 5.82 3.69 -12.55
CA GLN A 58 5.92 2.34 -11.97
C GLN A 58 5.45 2.33 -10.50
N ILE A 59 5.87 3.32 -9.71
CA ILE A 59 5.50 3.43 -8.29
C ILE A 59 3.99 3.58 -8.12
N THR A 60 3.36 4.38 -8.98
CA THR A 60 1.93 4.70 -8.90
C THR A 60 1.04 3.75 -9.70
N PHE A 61 1.60 2.81 -10.45
CA PHE A 61 0.83 1.86 -11.25
C PHE A 61 -0.23 1.08 -10.44
N PRO A 62 0.07 0.55 -9.24
CA PRO A 62 -0.92 -0.17 -8.45
C PRO A 62 -2.14 0.68 -8.05
N VAL A 63 -1.94 1.99 -7.83
CA VAL A 63 -3.03 2.91 -7.50
C VAL A 63 -4.00 3.05 -8.68
N ARG A 64 -3.49 3.08 -9.92
CA ARG A 64 -4.32 3.12 -11.14
C ARG A 64 -5.06 1.80 -11.36
N VAL A 65 -4.44 0.67 -10.99
CA VAL A 65 -5.11 -0.64 -11.00
C VAL A 65 -6.24 -0.65 -9.96
N MET A 66 -6.02 -0.10 -8.76
CA MET A 66 -7.07 0.04 -7.75
C MET A 66 -8.23 0.92 -8.23
N GLU A 67 -7.94 2.05 -8.88
CA GLU A 67 -8.95 2.91 -9.49
C GLU A 67 -9.76 2.14 -10.55
N ALA A 68 -9.10 1.41 -11.45
CA ALA A 68 -9.76 0.58 -12.47
C ALA A 68 -10.59 -0.59 -11.90
N LEU A 69 -10.41 -0.90 -10.61
CA LEU A 69 -11.19 -1.89 -9.85
C LEU A 69 -12.25 -1.23 -8.94
N ASP A 70 -12.58 0.04 -9.18
CA ASP A 70 -13.58 0.83 -8.43
C ASP A 70 -13.25 1.02 -6.94
N VAL A 71 -11.96 1.03 -6.57
CA VAL A 71 -11.55 1.47 -5.23
C VAL A 71 -11.82 2.97 -5.11
N ASN A 72 -12.59 3.37 -4.10
CA ASN A 72 -13.00 4.77 -3.90
C ASN A 72 -12.17 5.52 -2.85
N TYR A 73 -11.43 4.79 -2.02
CA TYR A 73 -10.66 5.34 -0.91
C TYR A 73 -9.28 4.69 -0.86
N LEU A 74 -8.25 5.52 -0.86
CA LEU A 74 -6.87 5.09 -0.72
C LEU A 74 -6.36 5.47 0.68
N LEU A 75 -5.95 4.46 1.46
CA LEU A 75 -5.28 4.64 2.74
C LEU A 75 -3.78 4.41 2.52
N LEU A 76 -2.98 5.47 2.71
CA LEU A 76 -1.53 5.39 2.62
C LEU A 76 -0.92 5.48 4.01
N GLY A 77 -0.02 4.55 4.31
CA GLY A 77 0.77 4.53 5.54
C GLY A 77 2.25 4.44 5.21
N ASN A 78 3.07 5.23 5.90
CA ASN A 78 4.52 5.17 5.78
C ASN A 78 5.18 5.37 7.15
N ALA A 79 6.44 4.94 7.26
CA ALA A 79 7.30 5.36 8.36
C ALA A 79 7.92 6.71 8.01
N ALA A 80 8.02 7.60 9.00
CA ALA A 80 8.67 8.91 8.85
C ALA A 80 9.45 9.28 10.12
N GLY A 81 10.52 10.05 9.94
CA GLY A 81 11.24 10.67 11.05
C GLY A 81 10.50 11.91 11.54
N GLY A 82 10.16 11.96 12.83
CA GLY A 82 9.55 13.14 13.44
C GLY A 82 10.58 14.25 13.64
N MET A 83 10.49 15.33 12.86
CA MET A 83 11.39 16.49 12.99
C MET A 83 10.98 17.45 14.11
N ASN A 84 9.71 17.41 14.53
CA ASN A 84 9.26 18.16 15.69
C ASN A 84 9.76 17.44 16.96
N ALA A 85 10.52 18.15 17.80
CA ALA A 85 11.11 17.60 19.03
C ALA A 85 10.09 17.05 20.04
N ALA A 86 8.82 17.44 19.95
CA ALA A 86 7.74 16.87 20.75
C ALA A 86 7.26 15.50 20.26
N CYS A 87 7.66 15.06 19.06
CA CYS A 87 7.29 13.77 18.51
C CYS A 87 7.89 12.63 19.34
N LYS A 88 7.03 11.73 19.80
CA LYS A 88 7.45 10.51 20.46
C LYS A 88 7.60 9.39 19.45
N LYS A 89 8.56 8.47 19.68
CA LYS A 89 8.68 7.24 18.89
C LYS A 89 7.36 6.47 18.93
N GLY A 90 6.89 6.03 17.77
CA GLY A 90 5.61 5.31 17.64
C GLY A 90 4.37 6.19 17.61
N ALA A 91 4.52 7.52 17.61
CA ALA A 91 3.39 8.42 17.39
C ALA A 91 2.77 8.19 16.01
N LEU A 92 1.44 8.09 15.98
CA LEU A 92 0.65 8.05 14.76
C LEU A 92 0.19 9.47 14.42
N PHE A 93 0.42 9.87 13.18
CA PHE A 93 -0.07 11.14 12.64
C PHE A 93 -1.16 10.82 11.62
N GLU A 94 -2.40 11.13 11.98
CA GLU A 94 -3.54 10.88 11.12
C GLU A 94 -3.85 12.14 10.32
N ASN A 95 -3.56 12.09 9.04
CA ASN A 95 -4.16 12.99 8.06
C ASN A 95 -4.71 12.10 6.95
N MET A 96 -6.04 12.00 6.87
CA MET A 96 -6.68 11.23 5.81
C MET A 96 -6.62 12.06 4.54
N ILE A 97 -5.73 11.69 3.61
CA ILE A 97 -5.71 12.29 2.28
C ILE A 97 -6.81 11.62 1.48
N ARG A 98 -7.85 12.38 1.11
CA ARG A 98 -8.82 11.97 0.09
C ARG A 98 -8.21 12.33 -1.27
N GLN A 99 -7.63 11.36 -1.95
CA GLN A 99 -7.27 11.50 -3.36
C GLN A 99 -7.63 10.22 -4.09
N LEU A 100 -8.74 10.25 -4.81
CA LEU A 100 -8.89 9.56 -6.09
C LEU A 100 -9.71 10.51 -6.98
N VAL A 101 -9.02 11.01 -8.02
CA VAL A 101 -9.37 12.04 -9.01
C VAL A 101 -9.55 13.48 -8.49
#